data_AF-A0A926SDZ1-F1
#
_entry.id   AF-A0A926SDZ1-F1
#
_cell.length_a   1.000
_cell.length_b   1.000
_cell.length_c   1.000
_cell.angle_alpha   90.00
_cell.angle_beta   90.00
_cell.angle_gamma   90.00
#
_symmetry.space_group_name_H-M   'P 1'
#
loop_
_entity.id
_entity.type
_entity.pdbx_description
1 polymer ?
#
loop_
_entity_poly.entity_id
_entity_poly.type
_entity_poly.pdbx_seq_one_letter_code
_entity_poly.pdbx_strand_id
1 'polypeptide(L)'
;MRKTKIICTLGPASSDFDTIKAMVEAGMDVARLNFSHGDRATHLDYIRIVRDVSQELNRPIAILQDLQGPKIRVGEMEAGVVLTPGEQTVITMDDVVGTAGRFSSTYKGLARDVNVDDPILINDGLLKLRVDQVSGSDIHCSVVYGGPLKSHKGINLSLSSISTPALTDKDKEDLEFGLSQDVDYIALSFVREAADLEQVRELVKGSGKRTHVIAKVERHEAVEAMESVVDASDAVMVARGDLGVEMLLEQVPAIQKSLIDTCRSHLKPVITATQMLESMIQNPRPTRAEVSDVANAILEGTDAVMLSGETSVGRYPVEAVRTMARIAETTEARLKTSPLYIDGFKEHAISNSVAHAACQLAQNLKAKAIVCFTENGFSTRILSKYRQPIPVIAVTPTESVQRRLVLYWGVQSLQLQEVYSTDAMIVLAEQAAVEHGFVAKGDVVVMIAGLPLAITGVTNLIKAHRIGEQVAV
;
A
#
# COMPACT_ATOMS: atom_id res chain seq x y z
N MET A 1 -4.60 -8.52 19.76
CA MET A 1 -3.82 -7.60 18.92
C MET A 1 -4.34 -7.72 17.51
N ARG A 2 -4.63 -6.59 16.86
CA ARG A 2 -5.00 -6.52 15.44
C ARG A 2 -3.84 -7.00 14.56
N LYS A 3 -4.16 -7.66 13.44
CA LYS A 3 -3.16 -8.23 12.51
C LYS A 3 -3.11 -7.49 11.18
N THR A 4 -4.24 -7.17 10.59
CA THR A 4 -4.36 -6.34 9.40
C THR A 4 -3.91 -4.92 9.74
N LYS A 5 -3.09 -4.36 8.86
CA LYS A 5 -2.48 -3.06 9.03
C LYS A 5 -3.35 -1.93 8.50
N ILE A 6 -3.24 -0.74 9.06
CA ILE A 6 -4.01 0.42 8.64
C ILE A 6 -3.07 1.49 8.11
N ILE A 7 -3.26 1.84 6.84
CA ILE A 7 -2.60 2.96 6.19
C ILE A 7 -3.55 4.15 6.22
N CYS A 8 -3.07 5.32 6.65
CA CYS A 8 -3.86 6.55 6.66
C CYS A 8 -3.17 7.62 5.84
N THR A 9 -3.91 8.25 4.93
CA THR A 9 -3.41 9.39 4.16
C THR A 9 -3.47 10.65 5.02
N LEU A 10 -2.33 11.34 5.11
CA LEU A 10 -2.25 12.64 5.81
C LEU A 10 -2.69 13.78 4.89
N GLY A 11 -3.27 14.82 5.48
CA GLY A 11 -3.74 15.99 4.75
C GLY A 11 -4.28 17.07 5.68
N PRO A 12 -5.02 18.06 5.16
CA PRO A 12 -5.54 19.17 5.96
C PRO A 12 -6.26 18.78 7.26
N ALA A 13 -7.03 17.69 7.24
CA ALA A 13 -7.77 17.19 8.40
C ALA A 13 -6.90 16.42 9.42
N SER A 14 -5.66 16.11 9.07
CA SER A 14 -4.70 15.34 9.89
C SER A 14 -3.29 15.93 9.74
N SER A 15 -3.19 17.25 9.96
CA SER A 15 -1.98 18.03 9.71
C SER A 15 -1.20 18.41 10.98
N ASP A 16 -1.80 18.21 12.15
CA ASP A 16 -1.22 18.56 13.45
C ASP A 16 -0.83 17.33 14.28
N PHE A 17 0.02 17.58 15.29
CA PHE A 17 0.57 16.56 16.17
C PHE A 17 -0.50 15.77 16.94
N ASP A 18 -1.48 16.45 17.53
CA ASP A 18 -2.49 15.82 18.38
C ASP A 18 -3.41 14.91 17.56
N THR A 19 -3.79 15.34 16.36
CA THR A 19 -4.60 14.52 15.45
C THR A 19 -3.85 13.29 14.97
N ILE A 20 -2.59 13.45 14.53
CA ILE A 20 -1.76 12.31 14.08
C ILE A 20 -1.52 11.34 15.24
N LYS A 21 -1.21 11.83 16.45
CA LYS A 21 -1.08 11.01 17.66
C LYS A 21 -2.35 10.22 17.94
N ALA A 22 -3.51 10.88 17.92
CA ALA A 22 -4.81 10.23 18.13
C ALA A 22 -5.10 9.17 17.05
N MET A 23 -4.67 9.37 15.81
CA MET A 23 -4.78 8.37 14.75
C MET A 23 -3.87 7.16 15.01
N VAL A 24 -2.64 7.34 15.49
CA VAL A 24 -1.74 6.23 15.86
C VAL A 24 -2.30 5.42 17.02
N GLU A 25 -2.81 6.10 18.05
CA GLU A 25 -3.51 5.47 19.18
C GLU A 25 -4.76 4.72 18.72
N ALA A 26 -5.53 5.29 17.80
CA ALA A 26 -6.69 4.64 17.19
C ALA A 26 -6.32 3.45 16.29
N GLY A 27 -5.08 3.39 15.81
CA GLY A 27 -4.56 2.24 15.09
C GLY A 27 -3.83 2.50 13.78
N MET A 28 -3.38 3.71 13.46
CA MET A 28 -2.55 3.93 12.26
C MET A 28 -1.21 3.18 12.39
N ASP A 29 -0.84 2.46 11.34
CA ASP A 29 0.42 1.72 11.21
C ASP A 29 1.36 2.40 10.19
N VAL A 30 0.80 2.95 9.11
CA VAL A 30 1.55 3.61 8.03
C VAL A 30 0.91 4.95 7.69
N ALA A 31 1.72 6.01 7.65
CA ALA A 31 1.32 7.33 7.19
C ALA A 31 1.60 7.48 5.69
N ARG A 32 0.55 7.64 4.88
CA ARG A 32 0.66 7.90 3.44
C ARG A 32 0.71 9.40 3.17
N LEU A 33 1.70 9.80 2.37
CA LEU A 33 1.86 11.15 1.83
C LEU A 33 1.54 11.10 0.34
N ASN A 34 0.47 11.76 -0.08
CA ASN A 34 0.04 11.77 -1.48
C ASN A 34 0.62 12.98 -2.23
N PHE A 35 1.65 12.76 -3.04
CA PHE A 35 2.36 13.82 -3.77
C PHE A 35 1.60 14.36 -4.99
N SER A 36 0.37 13.89 -5.22
CA SER A 36 -0.57 14.57 -6.13
C SER A 36 -1.05 15.93 -5.58
N HIS A 37 -0.90 16.17 -4.28
CA HIS A 37 -1.36 17.38 -3.59
C HIS A 37 -0.35 17.85 -2.55
N GLY A 38 -0.33 19.15 -2.27
CA GLY A 38 0.62 19.73 -1.34
C GLY A 38 2.00 19.96 -1.98
N ASP A 39 2.83 20.73 -1.27
CA ASP A 39 4.22 20.95 -1.64
C ASP A 39 5.17 20.14 -0.74
N ARG A 40 6.44 20.12 -1.11
CA ARG A 40 7.49 19.39 -0.35
C ARG A 40 7.66 19.93 1.07
N ALA A 41 7.38 21.21 1.31
CA ALA A 41 7.43 21.81 2.64
C ALA A 41 6.34 21.22 3.55
N THR A 42 5.11 21.15 3.06
CA THR A 42 3.99 20.51 3.76
C THR A 42 4.27 19.04 4.06
N HIS A 43 4.82 18.30 3.08
CA HIS A 43 5.19 16.90 3.30
C HIS A 43 6.33 16.73 4.31
N LEU A 44 7.30 17.65 4.36
CA LEU A 44 8.37 17.64 5.35
C LEU A 44 7.80 17.79 6.78
N ASP A 45 6.84 18.69 6.97
CA ASP A 45 6.20 18.89 8.28
C ASP A 45 5.44 17.64 8.72
N TYR A 46 4.70 16.98 7.81
CA TYR A 46 4.05 15.70 8.10
C TYR A 46 5.06 14.61 8.49
N ILE A 47 6.18 14.50 7.78
CA ILE A 47 7.24 13.52 8.10
C ILE A 47 7.76 13.76 9.52
N ARG A 48 8.08 15.01 9.87
CA ARG A 48 8.57 15.37 11.20
C ARG A 48 7.57 14.99 12.30
N ILE A 49 6.31 15.39 12.15
CA ILE A 49 5.27 15.09 13.12
C ILE A 49 5.09 13.57 13.29
N VAL A 50 5.08 12.80 12.19
CA VAL A 50 4.97 11.33 12.27
C VAL A 50 6.14 10.72 13.03
N ARG A 51 7.36 11.20 12.80
CA ARG A 51 8.56 10.72 13.51
C ARG A 51 8.51 11.09 15.00
N ASP A 52 8.10 12.30 15.34
CA ASP A 52 7.96 12.76 16.73
C ASP A 52 6.89 11.94 17.48
N VAL A 53 5.72 11.73 16.86
CA VAL A 53 4.65 10.87 17.42
C VAL A 53 5.12 9.43 17.57
N SER A 54 5.84 8.89 16.59
CA SER A 54 6.41 7.53 16.65
C SER A 54 7.33 7.37 17.86
N GLN A 55 8.17 8.38 18.12
CA GLN A 55 9.09 8.42 19.25
C GLN A 55 8.36 8.58 20.58
N GLU A 56 7.40 9.51 20.70
CA GLU A 56 6.65 9.75 21.94
C GLU A 56 5.86 8.51 22.37
N LEU A 57 5.23 7.82 21.42
CA LEU A 57 4.43 6.63 21.69
C LEU A 57 5.27 5.35 21.78
N ASN A 58 6.59 5.41 21.50
CA ASN A 58 7.47 4.24 21.34
C ASN A 58 6.83 3.16 20.44
N ARG A 59 6.29 3.61 19.29
CA ARG A 59 5.62 2.74 18.31
C ARG A 59 6.16 3.03 16.91
N PRO A 60 6.69 2.04 16.19
CA PRO A 60 7.19 2.27 14.84
C PRO A 60 6.03 2.60 13.90
N ILE A 61 6.18 3.68 13.14
CA ILE A 61 5.23 4.10 12.09
C ILE A 61 6.02 4.20 10.78
N ALA A 62 5.55 3.51 9.75
CA ALA A 62 6.15 3.62 8.42
C ALA A 62 5.60 4.83 7.67
N ILE A 63 6.43 5.45 6.84
CA ILE A 63 6.03 6.52 5.92
C ILE A 63 6.00 5.98 4.49
N LEU A 64 4.86 6.14 3.84
CA LEU A 64 4.61 5.78 2.45
C LEU A 64 4.50 7.04 1.60
N GLN A 65 5.47 7.27 0.72
CA GLN A 65 5.38 8.26 -0.33
C GLN A 65 4.59 7.69 -1.51
N ASP A 66 3.50 8.33 -1.92
CA ASP A 66 2.72 7.95 -3.11
C ASP A 66 2.98 8.96 -4.23
N LEU A 67 3.70 8.54 -5.26
CA LEU A 67 4.07 9.35 -6.42
C LEU A 67 2.86 9.55 -7.33
N GLN A 68 2.79 10.70 -7.99
CA GLN A 68 1.61 11.08 -8.77
C GLN A 68 1.47 10.24 -10.05
N GLY A 69 2.59 9.95 -10.71
CA GLY A 69 2.61 9.30 -12.02
C GLY A 69 2.04 10.18 -13.14
N PRO A 70 1.93 9.65 -14.37
CA PRO A 70 1.53 10.40 -15.57
C PRO A 70 0.02 10.67 -15.65
N LYS A 71 -0.57 11.26 -14.61
CA LYS A 71 -2.01 11.52 -14.55
C LYS A 71 -2.43 12.57 -15.58
N ILE A 72 -3.26 12.17 -16.55
CA ILE A 72 -3.81 13.07 -17.56
C ILE A 72 -4.97 13.86 -16.97
N ARG A 73 -5.05 15.16 -17.28
CA ARG A 73 -6.10 16.04 -16.79
C ARG A 73 -6.64 16.94 -17.91
N VAL A 74 -7.87 17.39 -17.73
CA VAL A 74 -8.44 18.53 -18.45
C VAL A 74 -7.68 19.80 -18.04
N GLY A 75 -7.43 20.69 -19.01
CA GLY A 75 -6.86 22.00 -18.76
C GLY A 75 -7.83 22.94 -18.04
N GLU A 76 -7.67 24.24 -18.26
CA GLU A 76 -8.59 25.23 -17.70
C GLU A 76 -9.94 25.20 -18.41
N MET A 77 -11.03 25.39 -17.66
CA MET A 77 -12.39 25.43 -18.17
C MET A 77 -13.08 26.73 -17.77
N GLU A 78 -14.00 27.22 -18.60
CA GLU A 78 -14.94 28.26 -18.20
C GLU A 78 -15.83 27.80 -17.03
N ALA A 79 -16.32 28.77 -16.25
CA ALA A 79 -17.20 28.48 -15.13
C ALA A 79 -18.56 27.96 -15.61
N GLY A 80 -18.98 26.80 -15.09
CA GLY A 80 -20.31 26.26 -15.36
C GLY A 80 -20.46 25.47 -16.66
N VAL A 81 -19.34 25.05 -17.28
CA VAL A 81 -19.39 24.19 -18.48
C VAL A 81 -20.08 22.85 -18.18
N VAL A 82 -21.00 22.47 -19.08
CA VAL A 82 -21.72 21.20 -19.05
C VAL A 82 -21.59 20.56 -20.43
N LEU A 83 -21.20 19.28 -20.47
CA LEU A 83 -21.25 18.48 -21.68
C LEU A 83 -22.61 17.80 -21.78
N THR A 84 -23.30 17.94 -22.92
CA THR A 84 -24.64 17.36 -23.12
C THR A 84 -24.53 16.03 -23.88
N PRO A 85 -25.20 14.95 -23.43
CA PRO A 85 -25.22 13.68 -24.18
C PRO A 85 -25.69 13.87 -25.63
N GLY A 86 -25.00 13.23 -26.57
CA GLY A 86 -25.27 13.30 -28.01
C GLY A 86 -24.65 14.49 -28.73
N GLU A 87 -24.14 15.50 -28.01
CA GLU A 87 -23.41 16.63 -28.60
C GLU A 87 -21.95 16.27 -28.93
N GLN A 88 -21.34 17.12 -29.75
CA GLN A 88 -19.94 17.01 -30.17
C GLN A 88 -19.06 17.93 -29.32
N THR A 89 -17.89 17.45 -28.94
CA THR A 89 -16.84 18.24 -28.29
C THR A 89 -15.48 17.89 -28.90
N VAL A 90 -14.52 18.79 -28.75
CA VAL A 90 -13.13 18.57 -29.20
C VAL A 90 -12.18 18.63 -28.02
N ILE A 91 -11.36 17.58 -27.85
CA ILE A 91 -10.20 17.63 -26.97
C ILE A 91 -9.00 18.06 -27.81
N THR A 92 -8.41 19.20 -27.48
CA THR A 92 -7.26 19.74 -28.21
C THR A 92 -5.97 19.62 -27.40
N MET A 93 -4.84 19.43 -28.09
CA MET A 93 -3.51 19.50 -27.46
C MET A 93 -3.04 20.95 -27.31
N ASP A 94 -3.72 21.94 -27.90
CA ASP A 94 -3.37 23.35 -27.70
C ASP A 94 -3.87 23.85 -26.34
N ASP A 95 -3.15 24.79 -25.73
CA ASP A 95 -3.59 25.42 -24.48
C ASP A 95 -4.72 26.42 -24.76
N VAL A 96 -5.93 26.03 -24.37
CA VAL A 96 -7.15 26.85 -24.49
C VAL A 96 -7.95 26.80 -23.20
N VAL A 97 -8.66 27.89 -22.90
CA VAL A 97 -9.72 27.88 -21.88
C VAL A 97 -10.90 27.13 -22.47
N GLY A 98 -11.26 26.03 -21.83
CA GLY A 98 -12.20 25.06 -22.36
C GLY A 98 -13.66 25.48 -22.20
N THR A 99 -14.44 25.15 -23.22
CA THR A 99 -15.89 25.30 -23.30
C THR A 99 -16.53 23.93 -23.52
N ALA A 100 -17.87 23.88 -23.65
CA ALA A 100 -18.55 22.63 -23.99
C ALA A 100 -18.18 22.08 -25.39
N GLY A 101 -17.74 22.95 -26.32
CA GLY A 101 -17.41 22.54 -27.69
C GLY A 101 -15.93 22.21 -27.92
N ARG A 102 -15.02 22.73 -27.08
CA ARG A 102 -13.57 22.52 -27.22
C ARG A 102 -12.87 22.77 -25.89
N PHE A 103 -12.01 21.85 -25.45
CA PHE A 103 -11.19 22.00 -24.25
C PHE A 103 -9.83 21.32 -24.38
N SER A 104 -8.87 21.71 -23.54
CA SER A 104 -7.49 21.25 -23.60
C SER A 104 -7.21 20.03 -22.72
N SER A 105 -6.23 19.23 -23.11
CA SER A 105 -5.61 18.19 -22.26
C SER A 105 -4.22 18.64 -21.78
N THR A 106 -3.86 18.27 -20.55
CA THR A 106 -2.50 18.46 -20.03
C THR A 106 -1.49 17.54 -20.70
N TYR A 107 -1.92 16.41 -21.25
CA TYR A 107 -1.06 15.48 -21.96
C TYR A 107 -1.11 15.72 -23.46
N LYS A 108 -0.04 16.32 -24.00
CA LYS A 108 0.09 16.69 -25.41
C LYS A 108 0.23 15.52 -26.37
N GLY A 109 0.50 14.32 -25.86
CA GLY A 109 0.57 13.10 -26.66
C GLY A 109 -0.79 12.42 -26.84
N LEU A 110 -1.87 12.90 -26.21
CA LEU A 110 -3.16 12.20 -26.17
C LEU A 110 -3.72 11.88 -27.56
N ALA A 111 -3.62 12.80 -28.52
CA ALA A 111 -4.09 12.58 -29.88
C ALA A 111 -3.37 11.44 -30.63
N ARG A 112 -2.16 11.06 -30.19
CA ARG A 112 -1.39 9.94 -30.79
C ARG A 112 -1.72 8.59 -30.15
N ASP A 113 -2.29 8.61 -28.95
CA ASP A 113 -2.49 7.42 -28.13
C ASP A 113 -3.93 6.87 -28.24
N VAL A 114 -4.85 7.61 -28.85
CA VAL A 114 -6.25 7.21 -29.02
C VAL A 114 -6.58 6.84 -30.46
N ASN A 115 -7.51 5.91 -30.62
CA ASN A 115 -8.06 5.46 -31.89
C ASN A 115 -9.52 5.88 -32.03
N VAL A 116 -10.05 5.84 -33.26
CA VAL A 116 -11.49 5.97 -33.50
C VAL A 116 -12.24 4.89 -32.72
N ASP A 117 -13.39 5.26 -32.17
CA ASP A 117 -14.25 4.48 -31.28
C ASP A 117 -13.74 4.29 -29.84
N ASP A 118 -12.53 4.74 -29.51
CA ASP A 118 -12.02 4.63 -28.13
C ASP A 118 -12.90 5.42 -27.14
N PRO A 119 -13.18 4.85 -25.96
CA PRO A 119 -13.83 5.58 -24.88
C PRO A 119 -12.81 6.46 -24.15
N ILE A 120 -13.15 7.73 -23.97
CA ILE A 120 -12.41 8.65 -23.10
C ILE A 120 -13.28 8.94 -21.88
N LEU A 121 -12.80 8.57 -20.71
CA LEU A 121 -13.48 8.78 -19.43
C LEU A 121 -12.94 10.02 -18.75
N ILE A 122 -13.82 10.85 -18.18
CA ILE A 122 -13.44 12.09 -17.51
C ILE A 122 -14.08 12.13 -16.12
N ASN A 123 -13.31 12.63 -15.14
CA ASN A 123 -13.74 12.79 -13.76
C ASN A 123 -14.19 11.45 -13.16
N ASP A 124 -13.27 10.48 -13.14
CA ASP A 124 -13.46 9.14 -12.59
C ASP A 124 -14.63 8.38 -13.26
N GLY A 125 -14.75 8.54 -14.59
CA GLY A 125 -15.79 7.88 -15.39
C GLY A 125 -17.18 8.52 -15.32
N LEU A 126 -17.36 9.63 -14.59
CA LEU A 126 -18.65 10.33 -14.51
C LEU A 126 -19.09 10.92 -15.86
N LEU A 127 -18.14 11.32 -16.69
CA LEU A 127 -18.41 11.68 -18.08
C LEU A 127 -17.70 10.68 -19.00
N LYS A 128 -18.33 10.39 -20.14
CA LYS A 128 -17.80 9.47 -21.14
C LYS A 128 -17.93 10.09 -22.52
N LEU A 129 -16.83 10.13 -23.23
CA LEU A 129 -16.76 10.53 -24.63
C LEU A 129 -16.41 9.29 -25.48
N ARG A 130 -16.80 9.30 -26.75
CA ARG A 130 -16.32 8.37 -27.77
C ARG A 130 -15.56 9.14 -28.82
N VAL A 131 -14.35 8.71 -29.15
CA VAL A 131 -13.57 9.32 -30.24
C VAL A 131 -14.25 9.02 -31.57
N ASP A 132 -14.66 10.07 -32.29
CA ASP A 132 -15.23 9.95 -33.63
C ASP A 132 -14.14 10.12 -34.70
N GLN A 133 -13.17 11.01 -34.48
CA GLN A 133 -12.07 11.27 -35.40
C GLN A 133 -10.88 11.92 -34.68
N VAL A 134 -9.65 11.60 -35.12
CA VAL A 134 -8.44 12.33 -34.77
C VAL A 134 -7.96 13.15 -35.97
N SER A 135 -7.74 14.45 -35.79
CA SER A 135 -7.29 15.38 -36.83
C SER A 135 -6.16 16.26 -36.31
N GLY A 136 -4.91 15.88 -36.59
CA GLY A 136 -3.74 16.60 -36.08
C GLY A 136 -3.66 16.57 -34.56
N SER A 137 -3.75 17.73 -33.92
CA SER A 137 -3.77 17.90 -32.45
C SER A 137 -5.18 17.83 -31.83
N ASP A 138 -6.22 17.64 -32.64
CA ASP A 138 -7.61 17.67 -32.19
C ASP A 138 -8.24 16.28 -32.24
N ILE A 139 -8.91 15.91 -31.14
CA ILE A 139 -9.70 14.69 -31.00
C ILE A 139 -11.16 15.11 -30.99
N HIS A 140 -11.89 14.77 -32.04
CA HIS A 140 -13.33 15.01 -32.15
C HIS A 140 -14.06 13.87 -31.46
N CYS A 141 -14.99 14.20 -30.56
CA CYS A 141 -15.69 13.22 -29.76
C CYS A 141 -17.20 13.48 -29.66
N SER A 142 -17.96 12.39 -29.63
CA SER A 142 -19.35 12.37 -29.21
C SER A 142 -19.45 12.23 -27.68
N VAL A 143 -20.29 13.03 -27.04
CA VAL A 143 -20.59 12.88 -25.61
C VAL A 143 -21.55 11.71 -25.41
N VAL A 144 -21.11 10.64 -24.76
CA VAL A 144 -21.94 9.48 -24.40
C VAL A 144 -22.63 9.72 -23.06
N TYR A 145 -21.85 10.08 -22.04
CA TYR A 145 -22.37 10.50 -20.73
C TYR A 145 -21.91 11.92 -20.46
N GLY A 146 -22.90 12.81 -20.31
CA GLY A 146 -22.69 14.23 -20.09
C GLY A 146 -22.78 14.62 -18.61
N GLY A 147 -22.48 15.87 -18.32
CA GLY A 147 -22.48 16.41 -16.97
C GLY A 147 -21.59 17.65 -16.84
N PRO A 148 -21.52 18.23 -15.63
CA PRO A 148 -20.66 19.38 -15.38
C PRO A 148 -19.17 18.99 -15.49
N LEU A 149 -18.41 19.77 -16.27
CA LEU A 149 -16.96 19.61 -16.41
C LEU A 149 -16.25 20.84 -15.82
N LYS A 150 -15.27 20.59 -14.96
CA LYS A 150 -14.44 21.62 -14.30
C LYS A 150 -12.98 21.47 -14.71
N SER A 151 -12.17 22.50 -14.45
CA SER A 151 -10.71 22.43 -14.65
C SER A 151 -10.08 21.25 -13.91
N HIS A 152 -8.99 20.73 -14.46
CA HIS A 152 -8.09 19.74 -13.83
C HIS A 152 -8.72 18.39 -13.47
N LYS A 153 -9.90 18.07 -14.02
CA LYS A 153 -10.50 16.74 -13.88
C LYS A 153 -9.68 15.69 -14.62
N GLY A 154 -9.55 14.51 -14.02
CA GLY A 154 -8.78 13.41 -14.61
C GLY A 154 -9.37 12.93 -15.93
N ILE A 155 -8.49 12.50 -16.85
CA ILE A 155 -8.84 11.82 -18.10
C ILE A 155 -8.24 10.42 -18.06
N ASN A 156 -9.03 9.41 -18.41
CA ASN A 156 -8.64 7.99 -18.42
C ASN A 156 -8.90 7.37 -19.79
N LEU A 157 -7.99 6.48 -20.21
CA LEU A 157 -8.03 5.76 -21.49
C LEU A 157 -8.15 4.27 -21.21
N SER A 158 -9.38 3.74 -21.33
CA SER A 158 -9.70 2.36 -20.92
C SER A 158 -9.21 1.28 -21.89
N LEU A 159 -9.04 1.62 -23.17
CA LEU A 159 -8.64 0.68 -24.22
C LEU A 159 -7.26 0.97 -24.83
N SER A 160 -6.74 2.17 -24.59
CA SER A 160 -5.52 2.65 -25.22
C SER A 160 -4.44 2.90 -24.16
N SER A 161 -3.21 2.56 -24.52
CA SER A 161 -2.05 2.77 -23.65
C SER A 161 -1.49 4.17 -23.83
N ILE A 162 -1.13 4.78 -22.72
CA ILE A 162 -0.46 6.08 -22.71
C ILE A 162 1.02 5.86 -23.02
N SER A 163 1.57 6.59 -23.98
CA SER A 163 2.97 6.49 -24.41
C SER A 163 3.97 7.21 -23.47
N THR A 164 3.54 7.70 -22.31
CA THR A 164 4.41 8.40 -21.36
C THR A 164 5.26 7.44 -20.54
N PRO A 165 6.46 7.88 -20.09
CA PRO A 165 7.19 7.18 -19.04
C PRO A 165 6.34 7.04 -17.76
N ALA A 166 6.57 5.98 -16.98
CA ALA A 166 5.89 5.79 -15.69
C ALA A 166 6.28 6.83 -14.63
N LEU A 167 7.49 7.40 -14.73
CA LEU A 167 7.94 8.51 -13.91
C LEU A 167 7.95 9.81 -14.72
N THR A 168 7.17 10.79 -14.27
CA THR A 168 7.29 12.17 -14.75
C THR A 168 8.53 12.84 -14.17
N ASP A 169 8.95 13.99 -14.71
CA ASP A 169 10.07 14.73 -14.13
C ASP A 169 9.75 15.23 -12.71
N LYS A 170 8.48 15.60 -12.46
CA LYS A 170 7.99 15.87 -11.11
C LYS A 170 8.17 14.66 -10.19
N ASP A 171 7.79 13.46 -10.64
CA ASP A 171 7.92 12.25 -9.82
C ASP A 171 9.37 11.93 -9.49
N LYS A 172 10.32 12.20 -10.41
CA LYS A 172 11.76 12.01 -10.13
C LYS A 172 12.26 12.94 -9.03
N GLU A 173 11.90 14.22 -9.09
CA GLU A 173 12.26 15.19 -8.06
C GLU A 173 11.59 14.85 -6.71
N ASP A 174 10.33 14.41 -6.74
CA ASP A 174 9.61 14.02 -5.54
C ASP A 174 10.19 12.74 -4.94
N LEU A 175 10.53 11.75 -5.77
CA LEU A 175 11.25 10.54 -5.36
C LEU A 175 12.56 10.89 -4.66
N GLU A 176 13.38 11.77 -5.24
CA GLU A 176 14.62 12.24 -4.61
C GLU A 176 14.34 12.91 -3.26
N PHE A 177 13.32 13.76 -3.18
CA PHE A 177 12.90 14.36 -1.91
C PHE A 177 12.54 13.30 -0.87
N GLY A 178 11.68 12.34 -1.20
CA GLY A 178 11.29 11.28 -0.26
C GLY A 178 12.47 10.43 0.20
N LEU A 179 13.37 10.07 -0.70
CA LEU A 179 14.60 9.35 -0.38
C LEU A 179 15.51 10.14 0.56
N SER A 180 15.61 11.47 0.37
CA SER A 180 16.36 12.35 1.27
C SER A 180 15.79 12.40 2.70
N GLN A 181 14.51 12.10 2.86
CA GLN A 181 13.79 12.08 4.14
C GLN A 181 13.62 10.67 4.74
N ASP A 182 14.31 9.67 4.18
CA ASP A 182 14.27 8.27 4.67
C ASP A 182 12.83 7.72 4.78
N VAL A 183 12.00 7.97 3.76
CA VAL A 183 10.70 7.30 3.63
C VAL A 183 10.88 5.79 3.49
N ASP A 184 9.94 5.05 4.07
CA ASP A 184 10.05 3.59 4.22
C ASP A 184 9.53 2.85 2.98
N TYR A 185 8.57 3.45 2.29
CA TYR A 185 7.96 2.95 1.05
C TYR A 185 7.75 4.08 0.03
N ILE A 186 7.85 3.70 -1.25
CA ILE A 186 7.46 4.51 -2.41
C ILE A 186 6.39 3.72 -3.16
N ALA A 187 5.21 4.29 -3.39
CA ALA A 187 4.23 3.74 -4.31
C ALA A 187 4.31 4.42 -5.67
N LEU A 188 4.45 3.62 -6.72
CA LEU A 188 4.43 4.06 -8.11
C LEU A 188 3.00 3.94 -8.64
N SER A 189 2.42 5.05 -9.09
CA SER A 189 1.09 5.12 -9.72
C SER A 189 1.13 4.65 -11.17
N PHE A 190 -0.01 4.19 -11.70
CA PHE A 190 -0.17 3.81 -13.11
C PHE A 190 0.88 2.82 -13.64
N VAL A 191 1.29 1.85 -12.80
CA VAL A 191 2.18 0.77 -13.24
C VAL A 191 1.51 0.01 -14.37
N ARG A 192 2.28 -0.34 -15.41
CA ARG A 192 1.83 -1.17 -16.54
C ARG A 192 2.59 -2.48 -16.60
N GLU A 193 3.89 -2.44 -16.34
CA GLU A 193 4.80 -3.58 -16.48
C GLU A 193 5.91 -3.60 -15.43
N ALA A 194 6.63 -4.72 -15.35
CA ALA A 194 7.74 -4.87 -14.41
C ALA A 194 8.85 -3.82 -14.60
N ALA A 195 9.14 -3.43 -15.85
CA ALA A 195 10.18 -2.46 -16.18
C ALA A 195 9.93 -1.06 -15.58
N ASP A 196 8.66 -0.67 -15.36
CA ASP A 196 8.31 0.58 -14.69
C ASP A 196 8.85 0.58 -13.23
N LEU A 197 8.77 -0.56 -12.55
CA LEU A 197 9.25 -0.73 -11.16
C LEU A 197 10.78 -0.83 -11.08
N GLU A 198 11.40 -1.49 -12.06
CA GLU A 198 12.87 -1.60 -12.15
C GLU A 198 13.53 -0.23 -12.27
N GLN A 199 12.96 0.68 -13.06
CA GLN A 199 13.44 2.07 -13.18
C GLN A 199 13.45 2.79 -11.82
N VAL A 200 12.36 2.70 -11.04
CA VAL A 200 12.33 3.28 -9.68
C VAL A 200 13.38 2.61 -8.80
N ARG A 201 13.50 1.28 -8.86
CA ARG A 201 14.45 0.52 -8.04
C ARG A 201 15.90 0.90 -8.33
N GLU A 202 16.25 1.19 -9.57
CA GLU A 202 17.57 1.71 -9.96
C GLU A 202 17.84 3.08 -9.35
N LEU A 203 16.88 4.01 -9.39
CA LEU A 203 17.00 5.32 -8.77
C LEU A 203 17.16 5.22 -7.24
N VAL A 204 16.36 4.36 -6.60
CA VAL A 204 16.49 4.09 -5.15
C VAL A 204 17.88 3.54 -4.84
N LYS A 205 18.38 2.56 -5.61
CA LYS A 205 19.72 1.99 -5.41
C LYS A 205 20.82 3.03 -5.65
N GLY A 206 20.67 3.89 -6.65
CA GLY A 206 21.59 4.99 -6.97
C GLY A 206 21.71 6.00 -5.83
N SER A 207 20.65 6.22 -5.06
CA SER A 207 20.66 7.07 -3.86
C SER A 207 21.32 6.41 -2.62
N GLY A 208 21.75 5.14 -2.72
CA GLY A 208 22.30 4.38 -1.60
C GLY A 208 21.24 3.91 -0.57
N LYS A 209 19.95 4.14 -0.84
CA LYS A 209 18.83 3.72 0.02
C LYS A 209 18.35 2.32 -0.34
N ARG A 210 17.51 1.75 0.53
CA ARG A 210 16.86 0.42 0.36
C ARG A 210 15.34 0.50 0.53
N THR A 211 14.77 1.67 0.25
CA THR A 211 13.33 1.93 0.33
C THR A 211 12.57 0.95 -0.55
N HIS A 212 11.43 0.44 -0.07
CA HIS A 212 10.63 -0.54 -0.80
C HIS A 212 9.72 0.12 -1.82
N VAL A 213 9.58 -0.49 -3.00
CA VAL A 213 8.73 -0.01 -4.09
C VAL A 213 7.42 -0.79 -4.11
N ILE A 214 6.31 -0.07 -4.04
CA ILE A 214 4.94 -0.58 -4.09
C ILE A 214 4.38 -0.33 -5.50
N ALA A 215 3.90 -1.39 -6.16
CA ALA A 215 3.19 -1.26 -7.42
C ALA A 215 1.72 -0.91 -7.17
N LYS A 216 1.22 0.20 -7.71
CA LYS A 216 -0.22 0.49 -7.70
C LYS A 216 -0.85 -0.09 -8.97
N VAL A 217 -1.67 -1.12 -8.80
CA VAL A 217 -2.38 -1.78 -9.90
C VAL A 217 -3.68 -1.01 -10.14
N GLU A 218 -3.63 -0.14 -11.14
CA GLU A 218 -4.68 0.82 -11.51
C GLU A 218 -5.08 0.69 -12.98
N ARG A 219 -4.27 -0.03 -13.78
CA ARG A 219 -4.31 -0.08 -15.24
C ARG A 219 -4.56 -1.51 -15.72
N HIS A 220 -5.24 -1.65 -16.85
CA HIS A 220 -5.50 -2.97 -17.43
C HIS A 220 -4.20 -3.71 -17.76
N GLU A 221 -3.18 -3.00 -18.23
CA GLU A 221 -1.86 -3.57 -18.56
C GLU A 221 -1.22 -4.27 -17.34
N ALA A 222 -1.29 -3.66 -16.15
CA ALA A 222 -0.76 -4.28 -14.94
C ALA A 222 -1.60 -5.47 -14.44
N VAL A 223 -2.89 -5.52 -14.78
CA VAL A 223 -3.74 -6.69 -14.50
C VAL A 223 -3.36 -7.84 -15.43
N GLU A 224 -3.09 -7.56 -16.71
CA GLU A 224 -2.63 -8.55 -17.68
C GLU A 224 -1.22 -9.07 -17.34
N ALA A 225 -0.32 -8.18 -16.91
CA ALA A 225 1.06 -8.48 -16.53
C ALA A 225 1.23 -8.83 -15.02
N MET A 226 0.13 -9.17 -14.34
CA MET A 226 0.04 -9.24 -12.87
C MET A 226 1.17 -10.02 -12.20
N GLU A 227 1.49 -11.23 -12.67
CA GLU A 227 2.54 -12.05 -12.05
C GLU A 227 3.90 -11.35 -12.10
N SER A 228 4.28 -10.79 -13.25
CA SER A 228 5.56 -10.08 -13.43
C SER A 228 5.64 -8.80 -12.61
N VAL A 229 4.54 -8.05 -12.51
CA VAL A 229 4.44 -6.83 -11.70
C VAL A 229 4.57 -7.15 -10.22
N VAL A 230 3.87 -8.20 -9.74
CA VAL A 230 3.97 -8.67 -8.35
C VAL A 230 5.39 -9.10 -8.05
N ASP A 231 6.04 -9.87 -8.92
CA ASP A 231 7.39 -10.37 -8.71
C ASP A 231 8.43 -9.24 -8.60
N ALA A 232 8.34 -8.25 -9.49
CA ALA A 232 9.22 -7.08 -9.53
C ALA A 232 8.98 -6.08 -8.38
N SER A 233 7.82 -6.15 -7.70
CA SER A 233 7.46 -5.25 -6.61
C SER A 233 7.97 -5.72 -5.23
N ASP A 234 8.11 -4.81 -4.26
CA ASP A 234 8.32 -5.18 -2.86
C ASP A 234 7.00 -5.34 -2.09
N ALA A 235 5.94 -4.69 -2.58
CA ALA A 235 4.54 -4.84 -2.16
C ALA A 235 3.61 -4.34 -3.28
N VAL A 236 2.31 -4.60 -3.16
CA VAL A 236 1.31 -4.19 -4.16
C VAL A 236 0.16 -3.44 -3.50
N MET A 237 -0.40 -2.47 -4.21
CA MET A 237 -1.62 -1.76 -3.83
C MET A 237 -2.70 -1.99 -4.88
N VAL A 238 -3.85 -2.52 -4.44
CA VAL A 238 -5.07 -2.62 -5.24
C VAL A 238 -5.81 -1.28 -5.14
N ALA A 239 -5.63 -0.41 -6.12
CA ALA A 239 -6.21 0.93 -6.14
C ALA A 239 -7.54 0.93 -6.90
N ARG A 240 -8.60 0.54 -6.17
CA ARG A 240 -9.92 0.16 -6.72
C ARG A 240 -10.67 1.31 -7.39
N GLY A 241 -10.45 2.54 -6.92
CA GLY A 241 -11.03 3.75 -7.49
C GLY A 241 -10.56 3.93 -8.93
N ASP A 242 -9.25 4.07 -9.14
CA ASP A 242 -8.68 4.22 -10.50
C ASP A 242 -8.90 2.95 -11.33
N LEU A 243 -8.74 1.75 -10.74
CA LEU A 243 -8.98 0.48 -11.45
C LEU A 243 -10.43 0.32 -11.92
N GLY A 244 -11.42 0.79 -11.14
CA GLY A 244 -12.84 0.76 -11.52
C GLY A 244 -13.24 1.78 -12.57
N VAL A 245 -12.35 2.72 -12.91
CA VAL A 245 -12.48 3.60 -14.07
C VAL A 245 -11.91 2.93 -15.31
N GLU A 246 -10.76 2.25 -15.17
CA GLU A 246 -10.07 1.61 -16.31
C GLU A 246 -10.71 0.28 -16.72
N MET A 247 -11.24 -0.49 -15.77
CA MET A 247 -11.85 -1.80 -15.98
C MET A 247 -13.37 -1.76 -15.78
N LEU A 248 -14.06 -2.81 -16.22
CA LEU A 248 -15.48 -2.99 -15.87
C LEU A 248 -15.64 -3.12 -14.36
N LEU A 249 -16.52 -2.32 -13.77
CA LEU A 249 -16.71 -2.23 -12.32
C LEU A 249 -17.01 -3.60 -11.68
N GLU A 250 -17.83 -4.41 -12.34
CA GLU A 250 -18.19 -5.75 -11.89
C GLU A 250 -17.02 -6.76 -11.90
N GLN A 251 -15.93 -6.46 -12.61
CA GLN A 251 -14.72 -7.29 -12.62
C GLN A 251 -13.75 -6.93 -11.48
N VAL A 252 -13.81 -5.71 -10.95
CA VAL A 252 -12.88 -5.21 -9.92
C VAL A 252 -12.80 -6.13 -8.69
N PRO A 253 -13.91 -6.65 -8.11
CA PRO A 253 -13.81 -7.57 -6.98
C PRO A 253 -13.07 -8.87 -7.31
N ALA A 254 -13.26 -9.41 -8.52
CA ALA A 254 -12.55 -10.61 -8.96
C ALA A 254 -11.05 -10.34 -9.16
N ILE A 255 -10.69 -9.20 -9.75
CA ILE A 255 -9.29 -8.77 -9.93
C ILE A 255 -8.61 -8.56 -8.59
N GLN A 256 -9.27 -7.89 -7.64
CA GLN A 256 -8.77 -7.70 -6.28
C GLN A 256 -8.39 -9.04 -5.63
N LYS A 257 -9.31 -10.01 -5.67
CA LYS A 257 -9.08 -11.33 -5.08
C LYS A 257 -7.89 -12.03 -5.75
N SER A 258 -7.87 -12.10 -7.08
CA SER A 258 -6.77 -12.71 -7.82
C SER A 258 -5.43 -12.04 -7.49
N LEU A 259 -5.39 -10.71 -7.41
CA LEU A 259 -4.18 -9.96 -7.09
C LEU A 259 -3.70 -10.22 -5.66
N ILE A 260 -4.62 -10.29 -4.69
CA ILE A 260 -4.28 -10.67 -3.31
C ILE A 260 -3.70 -12.07 -3.25
N ASP A 261 -4.31 -13.04 -3.94
CA ASP A 261 -3.83 -14.43 -3.99
C ASP A 261 -2.44 -14.53 -4.64
N THR A 262 -2.19 -13.83 -5.75
CA THR A 262 -0.88 -13.75 -6.41
C THR A 262 0.17 -13.09 -5.51
N CYS A 263 -0.17 -11.99 -4.82
CA CYS A 263 0.75 -11.39 -3.86
C CYS A 263 1.12 -12.36 -2.73
N ARG A 264 0.16 -13.16 -2.27
CA ARG A 264 0.39 -14.15 -1.21
C ARG A 264 1.30 -15.28 -1.67
N SER A 265 1.12 -15.81 -2.88
CA SER A 265 2.00 -16.86 -3.43
C SER A 265 3.43 -16.36 -3.65
N HIS A 266 3.62 -15.10 -4.05
CA HIS A 266 4.95 -14.46 -4.17
C HIS A 266 5.49 -13.89 -2.85
N LEU A 267 4.81 -14.14 -1.73
CA LEU A 267 5.15 -13.62 -0.41
C LEU A 267 5.21 -12.07 -0.33
N LYS A 268 4.57 -11.34 -1.24
CA LYS A 268 4.56 -9.86 -1.27
C LYS A 268 3.41 -9.31 -0.42
N PRO A 269 3.63 -8.29 0.44
CA PRO A 269 2.53 -7.59 1.11
C PRO A 269 1.56 -6.97 0.10
N VAL A 270 0.27 -6.99 0.41
CA VAL A 270 -0.76 -6.37 -0.42
C VAL A 270 -1.63 -5.41 0.38
N ILE A 271 -1.95 -4.27 -0.22
CA ILE A 271 -2.76 -3.19 0.33
C ILE A 271 -4.05 -3.11 -0.47
N THR A 272 -5.20 -3.14 0.19
CA THR A 272 -6.48 -2.81 -0.44
C THR A 272 -6.79 -1.33 -0.19
N ALA A 273 -6.92 -0.55 -1.26
CA ALA A 273 -6.98 0.90 -1.21
C ALA A 273 -8.21 1.49 -1.89
N THR A 274 -8.55 2.72 -1.48
CA THR A 274 -9.65 3.59 -1.97
C THR A 274 -11.05 3.04 -1.72
N GLN A 275 -12.06 3.90 -1.59
CA GLN A 275 -13.47 3.51 -1.41
C GLN A 275 -13.72 2.54 -0.24
N MET A 276 -12.92 2.62 0.83
CA MET A 276 -13.05 1.70 1.96
C MET A 276 -14.15 2.15 2.92
N LEU A 277 -14.03 3.37 3.46
CA LEU A 277 -15.03 3.98 4.35
C LEU A 277 -15.41 5.39 3.84
N GLU A 278 -15.51 5.57 2.53
CA GLU A 278 -15.66 6.86 1.82
C GLU A 278 -16.72 7.78 2.43
N SER A 279 -17.88 7.24 2.82
CA SER A 279 -18.96 8.00 3.44
C SER A 279 -18.55 8.69 4.74
N MET A 280 -17.48 8.21 5.41
CA MET A 280 -16.93 8.81 6.62
C MET A 280 -16.15 10.10 6.40
N ILE A 281 -15.91 10.50 5.15
CA ILE A 281 -15.45 11.86 4.83
C ILE A 281 -16.45 12.88 5.40
N GLN A 282 -17.75 12.61 5.26
CA GLN A 282 -18.82 13.52 5.68
C GLN A 282 -19.59 13.04 6.92
N ASN A 283 -19.56 11.74 7.22
CA ASN A 283 -20.39 11.12 8.25
C ASN A 283 -19.56 10.49 9.37
N PRO A 284 -20.04 10.48 10.63
CA PRO A 284 -19.32 9.86 11.74
C PRO A 284 -19.39 8.32 11.75
N ARG A 285 -20.14 7.70 10.83
CA ARG A 285 -20.31 6.25 10.71
C ARG A 285 -20.37 5.84 9.24
N PRO A 286 -19.81 4.67 8.89
CA PRO A 286 -19.88 4.15 7.54
C PRO A 286 -21.23 3.47 7.28
N THR A 287 -21.48 3.19 6.01
CA THR A 287 -22.59 2.34 5.57
C THR A 287 -22.32 0.86 5.86
N ARG A 288 -23.37 0.03 5.81
CA ARG A 288 -23.21 -1.43 5.95
C ARG A 288 -22.44 -2.04 4.78
N ALA A 289 -22.55 -1.45 3.59
CA ALA A 289 -21.84 -1.90 2.40
C ALA A 289 -20.32 -1.71 2.56
N GLU A 290 -19.90 -0.53 3.01
CA GLU A 290 -18.49 -0.24 3.30
C GLU A 290 -17.91 -1.16 4.39
N VAL A 291 -18.66 -1.41 5.47
CA VAL A 291 -18.24 -2.37 6.50
C VAL A 291 -18.05 -3.78 5.91
N SER A 292 -18.97 -4.22 5.04
CA SER A 292 -18.87 -5.52 4.37
C SER A 292 -17.67 -5.57 3.42
N ASP A 293 -17.39 -4.50 2.71
CA ASP A 293 -16.29 -4.39 1.75
C ASP A 293 -14.93 -4.49 2.45
N VAL A 294 -14.73 -3.70 3.52
CA VAL A 294 -13.53 -3.80 4.37
C VAL A 294 -13.37 -5.22 4.94
N ALA A 295 -14.45 -5.82 5.44
CA ALA A 295 -14.40 -7.16 5.98
C ALA A 295 -14.01 -8.20 4.91
N ASN A 296 -14.53 -8.08 3.69
CA ASN A 296 -14.19 -8.98 2.58
C ASN A 296 -12.72 -8.87 2.17
N ALA A 297 -12.16 -7.66 2.06
CA ALA A 297 -10.73 -7.48 1.78
C ALA A 297 -9.84 -8.19 2.82
N ILE A 298 -10.25 -8.19 4.09
CA ILE A 298 -9.56 -8.88 5.18
C ILE A 298 -9.72 -10.41 5.08
N LEU A 299 -10.92 -10.89 4.73
CA LEU A 299 -11.19 -12.32 4.53
C LEU A 299 -10.43 -12.89 3.33
N GLU A 300 -10.28 -12.11 2.26
CA GLU A 300 -9.43 -12.41 1.10
C GLU A 300 -7.95 -12.42 1.47
N GLY A 301 -7.60 -11.73 2.56
CA GLY A 301 -6.30 -11.87 3.21
C GLY A 301 -5.32 -10.76 2.86
N THR A 302 -5.83 -9.56 2.63
CA THR A 302 -5.02 -8.34 2.51
C THR A 302 -4.12 -8.15 3.73
N ASP A 303 -2.88 -7.65 3.53
CA ASP A 303 -2.00 -7.32 4.66
C ASP A 303 -2.41 -6.01 5.30
N ALA A 304 -2.87 -5.05 4.50
CA ALA A 304 -3.26 -3.73 4.95
C ALA A 304 -4.50 -3.18 4.24
N VAL A 305 -5.22 -2.33 4.94
CA VAL A 305 -6.35 -1.54 4.43
C VAL A 305 -6.00 -0.06 4.50
N MET A 306 -6.40 0.72 3.49
CA MET A 306 -6.00 2.13 3.37
C MET A 306 -7.19 3.10 3.40
N LEU A 307 -7.07 4.13 4.23
CA LEU A 307 -7.93 5.30 4.26
C LEU A 307 -7.30 6.44 3.43
N SER A 308 -8.09 7.03 2.53
CA SER A 308 -7.71 8.06 1.58
C SER A 308 -8.29 9.42 1.99
N GLY A 309 -9.46 9.78 1.46
CA GLY A 309 -10.12 11.05 1.77
C GLY A 309 -10.58 11.10 3.22
N GLU A 310 -10.92 9.94 3.79
CA GLU A 310 -11.46 9.78 5.13
C GLU A 310 -10.55 10.39 6.21
N THR A 311 -9.23 10.25 6.07
CA THR A 311 -8.26 10.80 7.03
C THR A 311 -7.58 12.07 6.56
N SER A 312 -7.48 12.31 5.25
CA SER A 312 -6.75 13.47 4.71
C SER A 312 -7.58 14.74 4.70
N VAL A 313 -8.86 14.66 4.36
CA VAL A 313 -9.77 15.82 4.24
C VAL A 313 -11.12 15.63 4.95
N GLY A 314 -11.38 14.43 5.46
CA GLY A 314 -12.61 14.06 6.12
C GLY A 314 -12.84 14.79 7.45
N ARG A 315 -14.11 14.90 7.85
CA ARG A 315 -14.52 15.54 9.11
C ARG A 315 -14.23 14.71 10.35
N TYR A 316 -13.97 13.41 10.18
CA TYR A 316 -13.86 12.43 11.26
C TYR A 316 -12.64 11.51 11.10
N PRO A 317 -11.41 12.05 10.97
CA PRO A 317 -10.23 11.27 10.63
C PRO A 317 -9.92 10.20 11.68
N VAL A 318 -9.95 10.55 12.97
CA VAL A 318 -9.66 9.61 14.07
C VAL A 318 -10.74 8.53 14.18
N GLU A 319 -12.01 8.89 14.04
CA GLU A 319 -13.13 7.94 14.06
C GLU A 319 -13.09 6.98 12.88
N ALA A 320 -12.63 7.41 11.70
CA ALA A 320 -12.45 6.55 10.54
C ALA A 320 -11.39 5.48 10.84
N VAL A 321 -10.23 5.86 11.40
CA VAL A 321 -9.18 4.91 11.82
C VAL A 321 -9.71 3.94 12.88
N ARG A 322 -10.38 4.46 13.91
CA ARG A 322 -10.96 3.65 14.99
C ARG A 322 -12.01 2.67 14.46
N THR A 323 -12.81 3.08 13.48
CA THR A 323 -13.81 2.23 12.84
C THR A 323 -13.16 1.13 12.01
N MET A 324 -12.16 1.47 11.20
CA MET A 324 -11.36 0.53 10.43
C MET A 324 -10.73 -0.54 11.35
N ALA A 325 -10.12 -0.12 12.47
CA ALA A 325 -9.54 -1.01 13.46
C ALA A 325 -10.55 -1.99 14.04
N ARG A 326 -11.75 -1.52 14.43
CA ARG A 326 -12.81 -2.40 14.96
C ARG A 326 -13.30 -3.41 13.95
N ILE A 327 -13.45 -3.01 12.68
CA ILE A 327 -13.86 -3.94 11.60
C ILE A 327 -12.79 -5.02 11.43
N ALA A 328 -11.52 -4.63 11.39
CA ALA A 328 -10.41 -5.57 11.28
C ALA A 328 -10.37 -6.58 12.44
N GLU A 329 -10.37 -6.12 13.68
CA GLU A 329 -10.36 -7.01 14.86
C GLU A 329 -11.57 -7.95 14.90
N THR A 330 -12.76 -7.45 14.57
CA THR A 330 -13.99 -8.24 14.52
C THR A 330 -13.93 -9.33 13.45
N THR A 331 -13.36 -8.99 12.29
CA THR A 331 -13.25 -9.91 11.15
C THR A 331 -12.17 -10.96 11.41
N GLU A 332 -11.01 -10.54 11.94
CA GLU A 332 -9.89 -11.40 12.29
C GLU A 332 -10.23 -12.45 13.34
N ALA A 333 -11.11 -12.13 14.30
CA ALA A 333 -11.58 -13.08 15.31
C ALA A 333 -12.32 -14.28 14.70
N ARG A 334 -12.81 -14.16 13.46
CA ARG A 334 -13.51 -15.20 12.72
C ARG A 334 -12.66 -15.87 11.65
N LEU A 335 -11.44 -15.39 11.42
CA LEU A 335 -10.51 -16.03 10.49
C LEU A 335 -10.17 -17.42 11.01
N LYS A 336 -10.60 -18.44 10.26
CA LYS A 336 -10.09 -19.78 10.45
C LYS A 336 -8.64 -19.79 10.03
N THR A 337 -7.80 -20.51 10.78
CA THR A 337 -6.46 -20.87 10.31
C THR A 337 -6.58 -21.51 8.95
N SER A 338 -6.14 -20.79 7.91
CA SER A 338 -6.07 -21.34 6.58
C SER A 338 -4.90 -22.33 6.58
N PRO A 339 -5.12 -23.62 6.28
CA PRO A 339 -4.02 -24.48 5.91
C PRO A 339 -3.50 -23.91 4.59
N LEU A 340 -2.41 -23.18 4.66
CA LEU A 340 -1.70 -22.79 3.46
C LEU A 340 -1.13 -24.06 2.86
N TYR A 341 -1.85 -24.56 1.86
CA TYR A 341 -1.27 -25.38 0.82
C TYR A 341 -0.48 -24.43 -0.07
N ILE A 342 0.75 -24.13 0.34
CA ILE A 342 1.64 -23.37 -0.52
C ILE A 342 2.24 -24.36 -1.51
N ASP A 343 1.49 -24.62 -2.57
CA ASP A 343 2.03 -25.33 -3.72
C ASP A 343 3.13 -24.45 -4.32
N GLY A 344 4.33 -25.02 -4.53
CA GLY A 344 5.29 -24.41 -5.45
C GLY A 344 6.52 -23.66 -4.92
N PHE A 345 6.89 -23.70 -3.63
CA PHE A 345 8.21 -23.14 -3.25
C PHE A 345 9.38 -24.09 -3.54
N LYS A 346 9.74 -24.24 -4.81
CA LYS A 346 11.08 -24.71 -5.18
C LYS A 346 12.16 -23.75 -4.69
N GLU A 347 11.86 -22.45 -4.64
CA GLU A 347 12.76 -21.44 -4.09
C GLU A 347 12.66 -21.33 -2.56
N HIS A 348 13.81 -21.14 -1.91
CA HIS A 348 13.93 -21.00 -0.46
C HIS A 348 13.26 -22.14 0.35
N ALA A 349 13.26 -23.37 -0.17
CA ALA A 349 12.59 -24.53 0.43
C ALA A 349 12.91 -24.70 1.93
N ILE A 350 14.18 -24.56 2.33
CA ILE A 350 14.61 -24.64 3.74
C ILE A 350 13.89 -23.58 4.58
N SER A 351 13.95 -22.31 4.17
CA SER A 351 13.33 -21.20 4.90
C SER A 351 11.82 -21.38 5.04
N ASN A 352 11.16 -21.83 3.98
CA ASN A 352 9.73 -22.11 3.98
C ASN A 352 9.37 -23.29 4.91
N SER A 353 10.12 -24.38 4.88
CA SER A 353 9.90 -25.54 5.75
C SER A 353 10.14 -25.19 7.23
N VAL A 354 11.17 -24.41 7.54
CA VAL A 354 11.47 -23.99 8.92
C VAL A 354 10.39 -23.05 9.45
N ALA A 355 9.95 -22.09 8.65
CA ALA A 355 8.83 -21.21 9.02
C ALA A 355 7.52 -21.99 9.21
N HIS A 356 7.24 -22.98 8.35
CA HIS A 356 6.10 -23.87 8.51
C HIS A 356 6.16 -24.65 9.83
N ALA A 357 7.31 -25.28 10.10
CA ALA A 357 7.54 -26.02 11.33
C ALA A 357 7.41 -25.12 12.56
N ALA A 358 7.87 -23.86 12.48
CA ALA A 358 7.72 -22.87 13.55
C ALA A 358 6.24 -22.54 13.83
N CYS A 359 5.44 -22.37 12.77
CA CYS A 359 4.01 -22.14 12.91
C CYS A 359 3.31 -23.33 13.59
N GLN A 360 3.59 -24.56 13.14
CA GLN A 360 3.02 -25.77 13.73
C GLN A 360 3.46 -25.96 15.19
N LEU A 361 4.75 -25.78 15.48
CA LEU A 361 5.29 -25.89 16.82
C LEU A 361 4.64 -24.87 17.77
N ALA A 362 4.49 -23.63 17.31
CA ALA A 362 3.86 -22.57 18.09
C ALA A 362 2.39 -22.91 18.42
N GLN A 363 1.64 -23.45 17.46
CA GLN A 363 0.26 -23.91 17.68
C GLN A 363 0.20 -25.05 18.72
N ASN A 364 1.02 -26.09 18.53
CA ASN A 364 1.03 -27.26 19.39
C ASN A 364 1.40 -26.92 20.83
N LEU A 365 2.38 -26.04 21.02
CA LEU A 365 2.82 -25.57 22.32
C LEU A 365 1.92 -24.50 22.92
N LYS A 366 0.89 -24.04 22.20
CA LYS A 366 0.07 -22.86 22.55
C LYS A 366 0.96 -21.66 22.90
N ALA A 367 2.01 -21.47 22.09
CA ALA A 367 2.98 -20.42 22.30
C ALA A 367 2.29 -19.05 22.28
N LYS A 368 2.76 -18.15 23.15
CA LYS A 368 2.28 -16.78 23.27
C LYS A 368 2.59 -15.96 22.02
N ALA A 369 3.77 -16.18 21.43
CA ALA A 369 4.26 -15.49 20.25
C ALA A 369 5.30 -16.33 19.49
N ILE A 370 5.50 -15.96 18.22
CA ILE A 370 6.68 -16.36 17.42
C ILE A 370 7.63 -15.16 17.38
N VAL A 371 8.84 -15.32 17.93
CA VAL A 371 9.90 -14.30 17.90
C VAL A 371 10.79 -14.56 16.69
N CYS A 372 10.85 -13.61 15.77
CA CYS A 372 11.53 -13.76 14.48
C CYS A 372 12.66 -12.76 14.35
N PHE A 373 13.90 -13.24 14.33
CA PHE A 373 15.05 -12.40 14.05
C PHE A 373 15.20 -12.17 12.54
N THR A 374 15.42 -10.92 12.14
CA THR A 374 15.53 -10.59 10.74
C THR A 374 16.37 -9.34 10.47
N GLU A 375 17.28 -9.44 9.51
CA GLU A 375 18.08 -8.32 9.02
C GLU A 375 17.36 -7.47 7.97
N ASN A 376 16.48 -8.08 7.16
CA ASN A 376 15.84 -7.41 6.03
C ASN A 376 14.33 -7.67 5.91
N GLY A 377 13.75 -8.44 6.83
CA GLY A 377 12.33 -8.80 6.87
C GLY A 377 11.96 -10.11 6.17
N PHE A 378 12.89 -10.79 5.51
CA PHE A 378 12.60 -12.00 4.73
C PHE A 378 11.89 -13.11 5.52
N SER A 379 12.45 -13.51 6.67
CA SER A 379 11.88 -14.56 7.53
C SER A 379 10.50 -14.17 8.08
N THR A 380 10.37 -12.91 8.47
CA THR A 380 9.13 -12.35 9.00
C THR A 380 8.04 -12.34 7.93
N ARG A 381 8.39 -12.06 6.68
CA ARG A 381 7.47 -12.08 5.55
C ARG A 381 6.92 -13.47 5.32
N ILE A 382 7.76 -14.50 5.33
CA ILE A 382 7.31 -15.91 5.21
C ILE A 382 6.32 -16.25 6.34
N LEU A 383 6.66 -15.93 7.59
CA LEU A 383 5.77 -16.17 8.74
C LEU A 383 4.43 -15.44 8.63
N SER A 384 4.46 -14.16 8.24
CA SER A 384 3.26 -13.35 8.05
C SER A 384 2.31 -13.99 7.04
N LYS A 385 2.87 -14.59 5.98
CA LYS A 385 2.11 -15.22 4.91
C LYS A 385 1.45 -16.51 5.35
N TYR A 386 1.96 -17.22 6.37
CA TYR A 386 1.26 -18.35 7.01
C TYR A 386 -0.04 -17.99 7.74
N ARG A 387 -0.37 -16.69 7.88
CA ARG A 387 -1.61 -16.16 8.47
C ARG A 387 -2.02 -16.83 9.80
N GLN A 388 -1.02 -17.06 10.66
CA GLN A 388 -1.22 -17.73 11.93
C GLN A 388 -1.97 -16.84 12.94
N PRO A 389 -2.77 -17.43 13.85
CA PRO A 389 -3.44 -16.69 14.89
C PRO A 389 -2.45 -16.15 15.95
N ILE A 390 -1.33 -16.84 16.10
CA ILE A 390 -0.24 -16.49 17.02
C ILE A 390 0.52 -15.28 16.47
N PRO A 391 0.72 -14.23 17.27
CA PRO A 391 1.39 -13.02 16.81
C PRO A 391 2.87 -13.27 16.53
N VAL A 392 3.41 -12.53 15.55
CA VAL A 392 4.83 -12.52 15.22
C VAL A 392 5.47 -11.27 15.80
N ILE A 393 6.52 -11.43 16.60
CA ILE A 393 7.36 -10.35 17.10
C ILE A 393 8.64 -10.39 16.28
N ALA A 394 8.77 -9.48 15.32
CA ALA A 394 9.95 -9.37 14.49
C ALA A 394 11.01 -8.49 15.15
N VAL A 395 12.21 -9.01 15.26
CA VAL A 395 13.34 -8.39 15.94
C VAL A 395 14.40 -8.09 14.91
N THR A 396 14.88 -6.86 14.85
CA THR A 396 15.86 -6.41 13.86
C THR A 396 16.82 -5.39 14.45
N PRO A 397 18.10 -5.35 14.03
CA PRO A 397 19.01 -4.31 14.47
C PRO A 397 18.79 -2.96 13.75
N THR A 398 18.10 -2.99 12.60
CA THR A 398 17.99 -1.84 11.71
C THR A 398 16.64 -1.15 11.86
N GLU A 399 16.64 0.12 12.29
CA GLU A 399 15.42 0.92 12.48
C GLU A 399 14.56 1.00 11.20
N SER A 400 15.18 1.23 10.03
CA SER A 400 14.42 1.27 8.76
C SER A 400 13.73 -0.06 8.44
N VAL A 401 14.30 -1.19 8.84
CA VAL A 401 13.68 -2.51 8.69
C VAL A 401 12.53 -2.63 9.68
N GLN A 402 12.71 -2.20 10.93
CA GLN A 402 11.65 -2.20 11.95
C GLN A 402 10.40 -1.49 11.43
N ARG A 403 10.57 -0.32 10.81
CA ARG A 403 9.46 0.46 10.23
C ARG A 403 8.83 -0.24 9.04
N ARG A 404 9.62 -0.79 8.09
CA ARG A 404 9.05 -1.56 6.97
C ARG A 404 8.23 -2.77 7.42
N LEU A 405 8.70 -3.49 8.44
CA LEU A 405 7.98 -4.65 8.98
C LEU A 405 6.57 -4.33 9.49
N VAL A 406 6.27 -3.07 9.80
CA VAL A 406 4.95 -2.62 10.24
C VAL A 406 3.85 -2.89 9.20
N LEU A 407 4.18 -2.94 7.91
CA LEU A 407 3.20 -3.27 6.85
C LEU A 407 2.82 -4.76 6.81
N TYR A 408 3.57 -5.64 7.47
CA TYR A 408 3.36 -7.08 7.35
C TYR A 408 2.25 -7.55 8.29
N TRP A 409 1.29 -8.30 7.75
CA TRP A 409 0.14 -8.79 8.52
C TRP A 409 0.59 -9.56 9.78
N GLY A 410 0.00 -9.23 10.93
CA GLY A 410 0.20 -9.94 12.19
C GLY A 410 1.57 -9.75 12.84
N VAL A 411 2.40 -8.84 12.30
CA VAL A 411 3.76 -8.58 12.77
C VAL A 411 3.77 -7.35 13.70
N GLN A 412 4.44 -7.47 14.84
CA GLN A 412 4.88 -6.36 15.67
C GLN A 412 6.41 -6.30 15.57
N SER A 413 7.01 -5.11 15.45
CA SER A 413 8.46 -4.97 15.22
C SER A 413 9.17 -4.29 16.39
N LEU A 414 10.31 -4.87 16.78
CA LEU A 414 11.20 -4.36 17.82
C LEU A 414 12.59 -4.14 17.23
N GLN A 415 13.18 -2.99 17.56
CA GLN A 415 14.57 -2.72 17.27
C GLN A 415 15.44 -3.15 18.46
N LEU A 416 16.50 -3.91 18.19
CA LEU A 416 17.53 -4.25 19.18
C LEU A 416 18.92 -3.82 18.69
N GLN A 417 19.92 -4.00 19.53
CA GLN A 417 21.30 -3.86 19.11
C GLN A 417 21.74 -5.09 18.30
N GLU A 418 22.72 -4.90 17.43
CA GLU A 418 23.31 -5.98 16.64
C GLU A 418 24.01 -7.00 17.57
N VAL A 419 23.79 -8.28 17.28
CA VAL A 419 24.32 -9.40 18.07
C VAL A 419 24.99 -10.44 17.19
N TYR A 420 26.08 -11.01 17.70
CA TYR A 420 26.92 -11.95 16.95
C TYR A 420 26.86 -13.39 17.45
N SER A 421 26.06 -13.66 18.49
CA SER A 421 25.86 -15.01 19.02
C SER A 421 24.37 -15.32 19.20
N THR A 422 24.01 -16.58 18.96
CA THR A 422 22.63 -17.07 19.14
C THR A 422 22.17 -16.89 20.59
N ASP A 423 23.05 -17.06 21.58
CA ASP A 423 22.66 -16.95 23.00
C ASP A 423 22.37 -15.50 23.40
N ALA A 424 23.22 -14.55 23.01
CA ALA A 424 22.96 -13.13 23.23
C ALA A 424 21.66 -12.69 22.53
N MET A 425 21.43 -13.19 21.31
CA MET A 425 20.21 -12.95 20.55
C MET A 425 18.95 -13.41 21.31
N ILE A 426 18.96 -14.62 21.88
CA ILE A 426 17.85 -15.16 22.68
C ILE A 426 17.58 -14.27 23.90
N VAL A 427 18.62 -13.91 24.65
CA VAL A 427 18.50 -13.12 25.88
C VAL A 427 17.93 -11.73 25.60
N LEU A 428 18.46 -11.03 24.59
CA LEU A 428 18.00 -9.66 24.27
C LEU A 428 16.57 -9.63 23.75
N ALA A 429 16.17 -10.59 22.90
CA ALA A 429 14.80 -10.63 22.41
C ALA A 429 13.79 -11.00 23.50
N GLU A 430 14.16 -11.89 24.41
CA GLU A 430 13.36 -12.16 25.59
C GLU A 430 13.16 -10.90 26.41
N GLN A 431 14.25 -10.20 26.76
CA GLN A 431 14.19 -8.98 27.56
C GLN A 431 13.29 -7.93 26.90
N ALA A 432 13.51 -7.66 25.61
CA ALA A 432 12.75 -6.64 24.89
C ALA A 432 11.26 -7.02 24.72
N ALA A 433 10.96 -8.30 24.47
CA ALA A 433 9.58 -8.75 24.34
C ALA A 433 8.82 -8.68 25.68
N VAL A 434 9.51 -8.86 26.81
CA VAL A 434 8.94 -8.67 28.16
C VAL A 434 8.76 -7.19 28.47
N GLU A 435 9.76 -6.34 28.20
CA GLU A 435 9.70 -4.89 28.45
C GLU A 435 8.56 -4.21 27.68
N HIS A 436 8.29 -4.65 26.45
CA HIS A 436 7.19 -4.14 25.63
C HIS A 436 5.84 -4.82 25.94
N GLY A 437 5.79 -5.74 26.89
CA GLY A 437 4.56 -6.39 27.35
C GLY A 437 3.96 -7.41 26.38
N PHE A 438 4.73 -7.89 25.39
CA PHE A 438 4.25 -8.90 24.44
C PHE A 438 4.20 -10.31 25.05
N VAL A 439 5.14 -10.61 25.95
CA VAL A 439 5.25 -11.89 26.67
C VAL A 439 5.58 -11.65 28.14
N ALA A 440 5.31 -12.63 28.99
CA ALA A 440 5.65 -12.60 30.41
C ALA A 440 6.48 -13.83 30.82
N LYS A 441 7.13 -13.76 31.99
CA LYS A 441 7.86 -14.89 32.57
C LYS A 441 6.97 -16.13 32.66
N GLY A 442 7.47 -17.26 32.16
CA GLY A 442 6.74 -18.54 32.11
C GLY A 442 5.99 -18.79 30.81
N ASP A 443 5.76 -17.77 29.98
CA ASP A 443 5.18 -17.94 28.63
C ASP A 443 6.12 -18.80 27.76
N VAL A 444 5.51 -19.59 26.87
CA VAL A 444 6.24 -20.33 25.84
C VAL A 444 6.26 -19.51 24.56
N VAL A 445 7.42 -19.39 23.94
CA VAL A 445 7.62 -18.74 22.64
C VAL A 445 8.32 -19.68 21.68
N VAL A 446 8.13 -19.46 20.39
CA VAL A 446 8.94 -20.11 19.34
C VAL A 446 9.82 -19.05 18.71
N MET A 447 11.13 -19.26 18.74
CA MET A 447 12.13 -18.38 18.14
C MET A 447 12.56 -18.93 16.78
N ILE A 448 12.69 -18.05 15.79
CA ILE A 448 13.17 -18.37 14.44
C ILE A 448 14.25 -17.37 14.01
N ALA A 449 15.30 -17.87 13.35
CA ALA A 449 16.39 -17.03 12.84
C ALA A 449 17.04 -17.65 11.58
N GLY A 450 17.81 -16.82 10.87
CA GLY A 450 18.77 -17.26 9.87
C GLY A 450 20.19 -17.23 10.45
N LEU A 451 20.89 -18.35 10.40
CA LEU A 451 22.28 -18.46 10.81
C LEU A 451 23.21 -18.67 9.61
N PRO A 452 24.40 -18.05 9.60
CA PRO A 452 24.90 -17.02 10.54
C PRO A 452 24.07 -15.72 10.51
N LEU A 453 23.96 -15.02 11.65
CA LEU A 453 23.03 -13.87 11.83
C LEU A 453 23.26 -12.72 10.83
N ALA A 454 24.50 -12.50 10.42
CA ALA A 454 24.85 -11.46 9.44
C ALA A 454 24.44 -11.80 8.00
N ILE A 455 24.01 -13.03 7.70
CA ILE A 455 23.64 -13.46 6.36
C ILE A 455 22.14 -13.28 6.13
N THR A 456 21.79 -12.45 5.14
CA THR A 456 20.40 -12.21 4.75
C THR A 456 19.86 -13.30 3.83
N GLY A 457 18.53 -13.50 3.82
CA GLY A 457 17.85 -14.35 2.83
C GLY A 457 17.81 -15.85 3.16
N VAL A 458 18.25 -16.24 4.35
CA VAL A 458 18.18 -17.62 4.85
C VAL A 458 17.40 -17.67 6.16
N THR A 459 16.73 -18.80 6.42
CA THR A 459 16.04 -19.06 7.69
C THR A 459 16.17 -20.55 7.98
N ASN A 460 16.94 -20.91 9.01
CA ASN A 460 17.37 -22.29 9.22
C ASN A 460 17.41 -22.71 10.70
N LEU A 461 17.01 -21.84 11.62
CA LEU A 461 16.96 -22.13 13.05
C LEU A 461 15.53 -22.00 13.57
N ILE A 462 15.10 -22.97 14.37
CA ILE A 462 13.88 -22.94 15.17
C ILE A 462 14.21 -23.38 16.61
N LYS A 463 13.71 -22.67 17.61
CA LYS A 463 13.85 -23.01 19.03
C LYS A 463 12.53 -22.79 19.77
N ALA A 464 12.05 -23.79 20.50
CA ALA A 464 11.05 -23.57 21.55
C ALA A 464 11.75 -23.07 22.80
N HIS A 465 11.23 -22.01 23.42
CA HIS A 465 11.84 -21.37 24.58
C HIS A 465 10.79 -20.97 25.59
N ARG A 466 11.07 -21.14 26.88
CA ARG A 466 10.23 -20.61 27.96
C ARG A 466 10.90 -19.37 28.52
N ILE A 467 10.16 -18.27 28.56
CA ILE A 467 10.63 -17.00 29.11
C ILE A 467 11.04 -17.17 30.58
N GLY A 468 12.27 -16.81 30.92
CA GLY A 468 12.86 -16.90 32.25
C GLY A 468 13.57 -18.23 32.58
N GLU A 469 13.65 -19.19 31.65
CA GLU A 469 14.52 -20.36 31.79
C GLU A 469 15.96 -19.99 31.38
N GLN A 470 16.95 -20.38 32.20
CA GLN A 470 18.36 -20.08 31.92
C GLN A 470 18.79 -20.77 30.63
N VAL A 471 19.34 -19.98 29.70
CA VAL A 471 20.17 -20.49 28.62
C VAL A 471 21.52 -20.85 29.26
N ALA A 472 21.96 -22.11 29.14
CA ALA A 472 23.29 -22.47 29.63
C ALA A 472 24.32 -21.65 28.84
N VAL A 473 25.02 -20.75 29.54
CA VAL A 473 26.09 -19.89 29.00
C VAL A 473 27.35 -20.70 28.79
#